data_AF-A0AB34D281-F1
#
_entry.id   AF-A0AB34D281-F1
#
_cell.length_a   1.000
_cell.length_b   1.000
_cell.length_c   1.000
_cell.angle_alpha   90.00
_cell.angle_beta   90.00
_cell.angle_gamma   90.00
#
_symmetry.space_group_name_H-M   'P 1'
#
loop_
_entity.id
_entity.type
_entity.pdbx_description
1 polymer ?
#
loop_
_entity_poly.entity_id
_entity_poly.type
_entity_poly.pdbx_seq_one_letter_code
_entity_poly.pdbx_strand_id
1 'polypeptide(L)'
;MEKFNIKKKKLNTKSITEIKAHRENREDLYSFLYNFVKNITNRSNCLMPSFENFNSDNKDASSNTYLQTSNGLYISSLVTCWETFFRDLFIFLVEEDADIQERVFKLFKEKQIEISNEDYSMAELASKQFNFQNLEDTCTALNFLFNKNKTNITSFIYPALKNTTYIFSELNYFLHLTHEKKDVATELYKVLVKAFDIRHKVIHDANFYPTLSLNELKIIEDCFVIFPQILASWVAKIYNLKNFVYNNHLNTLSLKQEIAKGESIYIFSIYDVTKAVFTVSDHN
;
A
#
# COMPACT_ATOMS: atom_id res chain seq x y z
N MET A 1 27.29 10.28 -39.13
CA MET A 1 26.41 10.93 -38.13
C MET A 1 24.99 10.86 -38.66
N GLU A 2 24.28 9.77 -38.37
CA GLU A 2 22.85 9.67 -38.67
C GLU A 2 22.07 10.41 -37.57
N LYS A 3 21.34 11.45 -37.99
CA LYS A 3 20.38 12.14 -37.14
C LYS A 3 19.15 11.25 -36.99
N PHE A 4 19.06 10.54 -35.87
CA PHE A 4 17.82 9.86 -35.49
C PHE A 4 16.77 10.89 -35.11
N ASN A 5 15.70 10.95 -35.90
CA ASN A 5 14.56 11.81 -35.68
C ASN A 5 13.58 11.07 -34.74
N ILE A 6 13.77 11.22 -33.43
CA ILE A 6 12.98 10.51 -32.41
C ILE A 6 11.73 11.34 -32.07
N LYS A 7 10.55 10.72 -32.19
CA LYS A 7 9.26 11.34 -31.80
C LYS A 7 9.23 11.59 -30.30
N LYS A 8 9.24 12.87 -29.90
CA LYS A 8 8.98 13.34 -28.53
C LYS A 8 7.65 12.79 -28.00
N LYS A 9 7.69 11.82 -27.08
CA LYS A 9 6.49 11.47 -26.29
C LYS A 9 6.40 12.43 -25.10
N LYS A 10 5.90 13.64 -25.35
CA LYS A 10 5.64 14.63 -24.31
C LYS A 10 4.54 14.08 -23.39
N LEU A 11 4.81 14.00 -22.08
CA LEU A 11 3.76 13.71 -21.10
C LEU A 11 2.64 14.74 -21.28
N ASN A 12 1.38 14.29 -21.23
CA ASN A 12 0.25 15.20 -21.35
C ASN A 12 0.21 16.16 -20.13
N THR A 13 -0.32 17.37 -20.32
CA THR A 13 -0.37 18.41 -19.28
C THR A 13 -1.08 17.93 -18.01
N LYS A 14 -2.09 17.06 -18.15
CA LYS A 14 -2.81 16.43 -17.04
C LYS A 14 -1.90 15.61 -16.13
N SER A 15 -0.99 14.83 -16.70
CA SER A 15 -0.01 14.03 -15.95
C SER A 15 0.94 14.91 -15.13
N ILE A 16 1.29 16.09 -15.66
CA ILE A 16 2.19 17.04 -14.98
C ILE A 16 1.49 17.70 -13.78
N THR A 17 0.21 18.08 -13.93
CA THR A 17 -0.58 18.64 -12.82
C THR A 17 -0.82 17.60 -11.71
N GLU A 18 -1.11 16.35 -12.06
CA GLU A 18 -1.24 15.24 -11.10
C GLU A 18 0.06 15.04 -10.31
N ILE A 19 1.21 15.05 -10.99
CA ILE A 19 2.52 14.90 -10.37
C ILE A 19 2.76 16.01 -9.32
N LYS A 20 2.51 17.28 -9.66
CA LYS A 20 2.72 18.41 -8.73
C LYS A 20 1.82 18.32 -7.49
N ALA A 21 0.55 17.94 -7.65
CA ALA A 21 -0.40 17.82 -6.54
C ALA A 21 -0.03 16.71 -5.53
N HIS A 22 0.67 15.66 -5.98
CA HIS A 22 1.06 14.57 -5.09
C HIS A 22 2.33 14.87 -4.27
N ARG A 23 3.15 15.87 -4.64
CA ARG A 23 4.42 16.18 -3.95
C ARG A 23 4.26 16.72 -2.54
N GLU A 24 3.22 17.50 -2.27
CA GLU A 24 3.02 18.19 -0.99
C GLU A 24 2.77 17.24 0.21
N ASN A 25 2.53 15.95 -0.03
CA ASN A 25 2.21 14.96 1.02
C ASN A 25 3.25 13.83 1.16
N ARG A 26 4.45 13.96 0.55
CA ARG A 26 5.44 12.88 0.37
C ARG A 26 6.75 13.05 1.15
N GLU A 27 6.80 13.94 2.14
CA GLU A 27 8.06 14.36 2.79
C GLU A 27 8.90 13.19 3.35
N ASP A 28 8.28 12.16 3.93
CA ASP A 28 8.97 10.97 4.42
C ASP A 28 8.08 9.72 4.49
N LEU A 29 8.73 8.56 4.68
CA LEU A 29 8.09 7.24 4.72
C LEU A 29 7.01 7.11 5.80
N TYR A 30 7.20 7.70 6.99
CA TYR A 30 6.20 7.58 8.06
C TYR A 30 4.99 8.47 7.80
N SER A 31 5.17 9.64 7.18
CA SER A 31 4.11 10.58 6.85
C SER A 31 3.14 9.99 5.84
N PHE A 32 3.63 9.44 4.72
CA PHE A 32 2.72 8.82 3.75
C PHE A 32 2.15 7.49 4.25
N LEU A 33 2.87 6.74 5.11
CA LEU A 33 2.33 5.56 5.77
C LEU A 33 1.16 5.90 6.71
N TYR A 34 1.33 6.93 7.55
CA TYR A 34 0.27 7.40 8.43
C TYR A 34 -0.93 7.92 7.64
N ASN A 35 -0.68 8.74 6.60
CA ASN A 35 -1.72 9.22 5.70
C ASN A 35 -2.44 8.07 4.99
N PHE A 36 -1.73 7.01 4.61
CA PHE A 36 -2.30 5.80 4.02
C PHE A 36 -3.28 5.11 4.99
N VAL A 37 -2.85 4.80 6.22
CA VAL A 37 -3.72 4.16 7.23
C VAL A 37 -4.91 5.04 7.59
N LYS A 38 -4.69 6.35 7.78
CA LYS A 38 -5.75 7.33 8.05
C LYS A 38 -6.76 7.40 6.91
N ASN A 39 -6.31 7.34 5.67
CA ASN A 39 -7.18 7.34 4.50
C ASN A 39 -8.05 6.09 4.41
N ILE A 40 -7.51 4.91 4.69
CA ILE A 40 -8.31 3.68 4.75
C ILE A 40 -9.30 3.75 5.91
N THR A 41 -8.86 4.20 7.08
CA THR A 41 -9.70 4.38 8.27
C THR A 41 -10.93 5.25 7.96
N ASN A 42 -10.74 6.40 7.33
CA ASN A 42 -11.84 7.29 6.96
C ASN A 42 -12.82 6.62 6.00
N ARG A 43 -12.33 5.83 5.04
CA ARG A 43 -13.19 5.08 4.09
C ARG A 43 -13.97 3.99 4.82
N SER A 44 -13.33 3.26 5.72
CA SER A 44 -13.96 2.22 6.54
C SER A 44 -15.07 2.81 7.41
N ASN A 45 -14.82 3.92 8.11
CA ASN A 45 -15.81 4.61 8.94
C ASN A 45 -17.04 5.09 8.18
N CYS A 46 -16.91 5.40 6.89
CA CYS A 46 -18.05 5.77 6.04
C CYS A 46 -18.92 4.57 5.66
N LEU A 47 -18.36 3.36 5.60
CA LEU A 47 -18.99 2.19 4.98
C LEU A 47 -19.40 1.10 5.98
N MET A 48 -18.56 0.83 6.98
CA MET A 48 -18.80 -0.24 7.96
C MET A 48 -20.07 -0.05 8.80
N PRO A 49 -20.41 1.17 9.30
CA PRO A 49 -21.67 1.36 10.02
C PRO A 49 -22.90 1.06 9.16
N SER A 50 -22.83 1.36 7.86
CA SER A 50 -23.92 0.99 6.93
C SER A 50 -24.03 -0.53 6.82
N PHE A 51 -22.90 -1.24 6.67
CA PHE A 51 -22.88 -2.69 6.56
C PHE A 51 -23.38 -3.41 7.83
N GLU A 52 -23.00 -2.93 9.01
CA GLU A 52 -23.41 -3.50 10.29
C GLU A 52 -24.91 -3.31 10.54
N ASN A 53 -25.44 -2.10 10.27
CA ASN A 53 -26.87 -1.81 10.40
C ASN A 53 -27.74 -2.62 9.42
N PHE A 54 -27.24 -2.92 8.21
CA PHE A 54 -28.00 -3.73 7.25
C PHE A 54 -28.07 -5.21 7.64
N ASN A 55 -27.02 -5.76 8.28
CA ASN A 55 -27.04 -7.15 8.72
C ASN A 55 -27.89 -7.37 9.99
N SER A 56 -28.02 -6.36 10.86
CA SER A 56 -28.87 -6.47 12.05
C SER A 56 -30.37 -6.56 11.72
N ASP A 57 -30.78 -6.10 10.54
CA ASP A 57 -32.17 -6.08 10.08
C ASP A 57 -32.69 -7.42 9.54
N ASN A 58 -31.90 -8.51 9.56
CA ASN A 58 -32.23 -9.82 8.95
C ASN A 58 -32.67 -9.73 7.47
N LYS A 59 -32.27 -8.67 6.75
CA LYS A 59 -32.47 -8.59 5.31
C LYS A 59 -31.36 -9.40 4.64
N ASP A 60 -31.71 -10.20 3.64
CA ASP A 60 -30.73 -10.96 2.87
C ASP A 60 -29.76 -9.99 2.16
N ALA A 61 -28.59 -9.79 2.76
CA ALA A 61 -27.55 -8.88 2.30
C ALA A 61 -27.10 -9.20 0.86
N SER A 62 -27.33 -10.44 0.40
CA SER A 62 -27.01 -10.87 -0.96
C SER A 62 -27.99 -10.36 -2.02
N SER A 63 -29.13 -9.82 -1.62
CA SER A 63 -30.17 -9.27 -2.50
C SER A 63 -30.17 -7.73 -2.58
N ASN A 64 -29.38 -7.06 -1.73
CA ASN A 64 -29.38 -5.60 -1.64
C ASN A 64 -28.29 -5.00 -2.56
N THR A 65 -28.71 -4.53 -3.73
CA THR A 65 -27.82 -3.92 -4.72
C THR A 65 -27.13 -2.66 -4.22
N TYR A 66 -27.76 -1.85 -3.35
CA TYR A 66 -27.09 -0.69 -2.74
C TYR A 66 -25.89 -1.11 -1.90
N LEU A 67 -26.06 -2.14 -1.07
CA LEU A 67 -24.99 -2.66 -0.23
C LEU A 67 -23.86 -3.28 -1.08
N GLN A 68 -24.22 -4.05 -2.11
CA GLN A 68 -23.26 -4.62 -3.05
C GLN A 68 -22.48 -3.52 -3.81
N THR A 69 -23.16 -2.47 -4.26
CA THR A 69 -22.51 -1.31 -4.89
C THR A 69 -21.57 -0.61 -3.92
N SER A 70 -22.02 -0.32 -2.69
CA SER A 70 -21.19 0.28 -1.65
C SER A 70 -19.94 -0.56 -1.35
N ASN A 71 -20.06 -1.88 -1.25
CA ASN A 71 -18.94 -2.80 -1.08
C ASN A 71 -17.96 -2.75 -2.25
N GLY A 72 -18.47 -2.77 -3.48
CA GLY A 72 -17.65 -2.67 -4.69
C GLY A 72 -16.87 -1.37 -4.77
N LEU A 73 -17.51 -0.25 -4.42
CA LEU A 73 -16.88 1.06 -4.32
C LEU A 73 -15.84 1.09 -3.20
N TYR A 74 -16.10 0.45 -2.07
CA TYR A 74 -15.12 0.37 -0.98
C TYR A 74 -13.85 -0.35 -1.42
N ILE A 75 -13.99 -1.54 -2.00
CA ILE A 75 -12.86 -2.32 -2.51
C ILE A 75 -12.10 -1.54 -3.58
N SER A 76 -12.81 -0.87 -4.48
CA SER A 76 -12.19 0.02 -5.48
C SER A 76 -11.37 1.12 -4.82
N SER A 77 -11.86 1.71 -3.73
CA SER A 77 -11.15 2.73 -2.97
C SER A 77 -9.92 2.19 -2.23
N LEU A 78 -9.95 0.94 -1.75
CA LEU A 78 -8.80 0.27 -1.15
C LEU A 78 -7.69 0.04 -2.20
N VAL A 79 -8.06 -0.39 -3.40
CA VAL A 79 -7.12 -0.52 -4.54
C VAL A 79 -6.53 0.84 -4.94
N THR A 80 -7.28 1.93 -4.84
CA THR A 80 -6.72 3.29 -5.04
C THR A 80 -5.71 3.67 -3.95
N CYS A 81 -6.01 3.40 -2.67
CA CYS A 81 -5.05 3.63 -1.59
C CYS A 81 -3.76 2.81 -1.78
N TRP A 82 -3.90 1.55 -2.20
CA TRP A 82 -2.78 0.69 -2.56
C TRP A 82 -1.94 1.30 -3.68
N GLU A 83 -2.58 1.73 -4.77
CA GLU A 83 -1.90 2.34 -5.91
C GLU A 83 -1.06 3.54 -5.48
N THR A 84 -1.65 4.46 -4.72
CA THR A 84 -0.96 5.66 -4.25
C THR A 84 0.20 5.30 -3.33
N PHE A 85 -0.01 4.42 -2.36
CA PHE A 85 1.03 4.00 -1.43
C PHE A 85 2.25 3.39 -2.14
N PHE A 86 2.04 2.40 -3.02
CA PHE A 86 3.16 1.74 -3.70
C PHE A 86 3.85 2.65 -4.73
N ARG A 87 3.12 3.58 -5.33
CA ARG A 87 3.70 4.61 -6.19
C ARG A 87 4.59 5.56 -5.39
N ASP A 88 4.12 6.02 -4.23
CA ASP A 88 4.87 6.95 -3.37
C ASP A 88 6.10 6.25 -2.79
N LEU A 89 5.97 4.99 -2.36
CA LEU A 89 7.10 4.17 -1.93
C LEU A 89 8.14 3.98 -3.04
N PHE A 90 7.69 3.74 -4.27
CA PHE A 90 8.59 3.64 -5.42
C PHE A 90 9.36 4.93 -5.65
N ILE A 91 8.66 6.07 -5.63
CA ILE A 91 9.28 7.38 -5.85
C ILE A 91 10.31 7.66 -4.77
N PHE A 92 9.92 7.49 -3.50
CA PHE A 92 10.79 7.64 -2.33
C PHE A 92 12.07 6.82 -2.47
N LEU A 93 11.96 5.53 -2.80
CA LEU A 93 13.13 4.65 -2.93
C LEU A 93 14.05 5.03 -4.09
N VAL A 94 13.51 5.51 -5.20
CA VAL A 94 14.34 6.02 -6.29
C VAL A 94 15.04 7.32 -5.88
N GLU A 95 14.41 8.17 -5.06
CA GLU A 95 15.03 9.43 -4.62
C GLU A 95 16.12 9.20 -3.57
N GLU A 96 15.96 8.19 -2.70
CA GLU A 96 16.89 7.91 -1.60
C GLU A 96 18.06 6.98 -1.98
N ASP A 97 17.91 6.09 -2.97
CA ASP A 97 18.89 5.03 -3.27
C ASP A 97 19.61 5.24 -4.61
N ALA A 98 20.91 5.53 -4.56
CA ALA A 98 21.75 5.77 -5.74
C ALA A 98 21.82 4.56 -6.70
N ASP A 99 21.81 3.32 -6.20
CA ASP A 99 21.83 2.13 -7.04
C ASP A 99 20.48 1.96 -7.77
N ILE A 100 19.37 2.32 -7.12
CA ILE A 100 18.05 2.37 -7.77
C ILE A 100 18.03 3.48 -8.83
N GLN A 101 18.59 4.65 -8.55
CA GLN A 101 18.70 5.73 -9.53
C GLN A 101 19.46 5.28 -10.78
N GLU A 102 20.59 4.59 -10.61
CA GLU A 102 21.37 4.06 -11.74
C GLU A 102 20.54 3.06 -12.56
N ARG A 103 19.77 2.17 -11.91
CA ARG A 103 18.83 1.26 -12.59
C ARG A 103 17.79 2.03 -13.40
N VAL A 104 17.25 3.12 -12.86
CA VAL A 104 16.28 3.98 -13.57
C VAL A 104 16.92 4.66 -14.77
N PHE A 105 18.13 5.22 -14.62
CA PHE A 105 18.87 5.80 -15.74
C PHE A 105 19.10 4.79 -16.86
N LYS A 106 19.49 3.57 -16.52
CA LYS A 106 19.66 2.49 -17.49
C LYS A 106 18.36 2.14 -18.21
N LEU A 107 17.26 2.00 -17.46
CA LEU A 107 15.92 1.75 -18.00
C LEU A 107 15.51 2.86 -19.00
N PHE A 108 15.79 4.12 -18.67
CA PHE A 108 15.46 5.24 -19.55
C PHE A 108 16.31 5.25 -20.81
N LYS A 109 17.61 4.96 -20.69
CA LYS A 109 18.50 4.83 -21.85
C LYS A 109 18.04 3.73 -22.80
N GLU A 110 17.67 2.57 -22.27
CA GLU A 110 17.16 1.43 -23.06
C GLU A 110 15.83 1.76 -23.74
N LYS A 111 14.93 2.46 -23.05
CA LYS A 111 13.63 2.89 -23.58
C LYS A 111 13.68 4.18 -24.40
N GLN A 112 14.86 4.77 -24.59
CA GLN A 112 15.06 6.06 -25.27
C GLN A 112 14.18 7.19 -24.68
N ILE A 113 14.06 7.21 -23.34
CA ILE A 113 13.33 8.24 -22.60
C ILE A 113 14.30 9.38 -22.30
N GLU A 114 14.05 10.57 -22.86
CA GLU A 114 14.80 11.78 -22.54
C GLU A 114 14.24 12.49 -21.30
N ILE A 115 15.09 12.74 -20.31
CA ILE A 115 14.79 13.59 -19.15
C ILE A 115 14.99 15.05 -19.61
N SER A 116 13.90 15.73 -19.97
CA SER A 116 13.98 17.05 -20.64
C SER A 116 13.19 18.17 -19.94
N ASN A 117 12.65 17.92 -18.74
CA ASN A 117 11.79 18.88 -18.05
C ASN A 117 12.19 19.03 -16.58
N GLU A 118 12.27 20.29 -16.13
CA GLU A 118 12.45 20.69 -14.72
C GLU A 118 11.18 20.47 -13.87
N ASP A 119 10.05 20.19 -14.50
CA ASP A 119 8.73 20.10 -13.84
C ASP A 119 8.47 18.80 -13.07
N TYR A 120 9.23 17.72 -13.31
CA TYR A 120 9.05 16.41 -12.66
C TYR A 120 10.38 15.70 -12.39
N SER A 121 10.45 14.94 -11.30
CA SER A 121 11.66 14.19 -10.92
C SER A 121 11.80 12.93 -11.78
N MET A 122 13.02 12.40 -11.87
CA MET A 122 13.29 11.14 -12.54
C MET A 122 12.46 9.99 -11.95
N ALA A 123 12.31 10.00 -10.62
CA ALA A 123 11.54 9.02 -9.87
C ALA A 123 10.05 9.03 -10.25
N GLU A 124 9.46 10.23 -10.36
CA GLU A 124 8.07 10.39 -10.78
C GLU A 124 7.85 9.87 -12.20
N LEU A 125 8.75 10.18 -13.12
CA LEU A 125 8.69 9.67 -14.50
C LEU A 125 8.83 8.14 -14.56
N ALA A 126 9.71 7.58 -13.72
CA ALA A 126 9.93 6.15 -13.64
C ALA A 126 8.71 5.42 -13.06
N SER A 127 8.05 6.00 -12.05
CA SER A 127 6.83 5.43 -11.44
C SER A 127 5.68 5.27 -12.45
N LYS A 128 5.64 6.09 -13.50
CA LYS A 128 4.62 6.01 -14.57
C LYS A 128 4.87 4.85 -15.54
N GLN A 129 6.00 4.16 -15.45
CA GLN A 129 6.28 2.94 -16.22
C GLN A 129 5.56 1.71 -15.64
N PHE A 130 4.99 1.82 -14.45
CA PHE A 130 4.31 0.74 -13.75
C PHE A 130 2.86 1.12 -13.45
N ASN A 131 1.95 0.16 -13.59
CA ASN A 131 0.55 0.33 -13.23
C ASN A 131 0.28 -0.27 -11.84
N PHE A 132 0.34 0.56 -10.80
CA PHE A 132 0.09 0.12 -9.42
C PHE A 132 -1.39 -0.22 -9.14
N GLN A 133 -2.30 -0.07 -10.11
CA GLN A 133 -3.66 -0.63 -10.06
C GLN A 133 -3.72 -2.08 -10.54
N ASN A 134 -2.58 -2.66 -10.95
CA ASN A 134 -2.43 -4.07 -11.27
C ASN A 134 -1.43 -4.70 -10.28
N LEU A 135 -1.82 -5.86 -9.74
CA LEU A 135 -1.06 -6.54 -8.68
C LEU A 135 0.29 -7.10 -9.19
N GLU A 136 0.34 -7.60 -10.42
CA GLU A 136 1.54 -8.13 -11.08
C GLU A 136 2.51 -7.00 -11.46
N ASP A 137 1.99 -5.88 -11.95
CA ASP A 137 2.81 -4.70 -12.25
C ASP A 137 3.36 -4.06 -10.97
N THR A 138 2.60 -4.09 -9.87
CA THR A 138 3.11 -3.69 -8.54
C THR A 138 4.26 -4.62 -8.12
N CYS A 139 4.13 -5.94 -8.29
CA CYS A 139 5.21 -6.90 -8.03
C CYS A 139 6.45 -6.61 -8.91
N THR A 140 6.24 -6.32 -10.18
CA THR A 140 7.30 -5.98 -11.14
C THR A 140 8.04 -4.71 -10.73
N ALA A 141 7.33 -3.70 -10.23
CA ALA A 141 7.93 -2.49 -9.69
C ALA A 141 8.82 -2.78 -8.47
N LEU A 142 8.37 -3.60 -7.50
CA LEU A 142 9.21 -3.99 -6.36
C LEU A 142 10.41 -4.86 -6.78
N ASN A 143 10.21 -5.78 -7.72
CA ASN A 143 11.31 -6.57 -8.28
C ASN A 143 12.39 -5.68 -8.89
N PHE A 144 11.99 -4.62 -9.60
CA PHE A 144 12.90 -3.62 -10.14
C PHE A 144 13.63 -2.84 -9.02
N LEU A 145 12.90 -2.37 -8.01
CA LEU A 145 13.48 -1.63 -6.88
C LEU A 145 14.49 -2.46 -6.10
N PHE A 146 14.18 -3.72 -5.79
CA PHE A 146 15.02 -4.56 -4.92
C PHE A 146 15.92 -5.55 -5.69
N ASN A 147 15.97 -5.44 -7.01
CA ASN A 147 16.68 -6.35 -7.92
C ASN A 147 16.36 -7.83 -7.60
N LYS A 148 15.06 -8.17 -7.58
CA LYS A 148 14.53 -9.51 -7.30
C LYS A 148 13.71 -10.03 -8.49
N ASN A 149 13.35 -11.31 -8.42
CA ASN A 149 12.46 -11.96 -9.38
C ASN A 149 11.39 -12.77 -8.63
N LYS A 150 10.53 -12.07 -7.89
CA LYS A 150 9.38 -12.66 -7.20
C LYS A 150 8.21 -12.79 -8.18
N THR A 151 7.46 -13.89 -8.09
CA THR A 151 6.28 -14.13 -8.91
C THR A 151 5.05 -13.40 -8.38
N ASN A 152 4.95 -13.21 -7.06
CA ASN A 152 3.86 -12.49 -6.41
C ASN A 152 4.41 -11.44 -5.44
N ILE A 153 3.67 -10.34 -5.29
CA ILE A 153 4.12 -9.23 -4.43
C ILE A 153 4.17 -9.65 -2.96
N THR A 154 3.27 -10.55 -2.53
CA THR A 154 3.21 -10.99 -1.13
C THR A 154 4.43 -11.81 -0.71
N SER A 155 5.23 -12.34 -1.64
CA SER A 155 6.53 -12.95 -1.34
C SER A 155 7.54 -12.00 -0.71
N PHE A 156 7.35 -10.68 -0.85
CA PHE A 156 8.17 -9.67 -0.16
C PHE A 156 7.90 -9.66 1.35
N ILE A 157 6.89 -10.39 1.84
CA ILE A 157 6.62 -10.47 3.26
C ILE A 157 7.65 -11.29 4.05
N TYR A 158 8.20 -12.37 3.48
CA TYR A 158 9.17 -13.19 4.21
C TYR A 158 10.45 -12.44 4.61
N PRO A 159 11.10 -11.64 3.74
CA PRO A 159 12.23 -10.83 4.19
C PRO A 159 11.80 -9.80 5.24
N ALA A 160 10.57 -9.28 5.18
CA ALA A 160 10.03 -8.36 6.19
C ALA A 160 9.78 -9.03 7.55
N LEU A 161 9.36 -10.30 7.56
CA LEU A 161 9.09 -11.06 8.79
C LEU A 161 10.37 -11.59 9.45
N LYS A 162 11.45 -11.76 8.68
CA LYS A 162 12.70 -12.34 9.18
C LYS A 162 13.25 -11.48 10.34
N ASN A 163 13.46 -12.12 11.49
CA ASN A 163 14.01 -11.51 12.71
C ASN A 163 13.28 -10.23 13.15
N THR A 164 11.97 -10.15 12.87
CA THR A 164 11.18 -8.98 13.21
C THR A 164 9.95 -9.39 13.99
N THR A 165 9.76 -8.77 15.15
CA THR A 165 8.54 -8.91 15.94
C THR A 165 7.61 -7.75 15.63
N TYR A 166 6.41 -8.10 15.19
CA TYR A 166 5.30 -7.17 14.98
C TYR A 166 4.29 -7.32 16.10
N ILE A 167 3.71 -6.20 16.51
CA ILE A 167 2.56 -6.16 17.42
C ILE A 167 1.40 -5.46 16.72
N PHE A 168 0.19 -5.92 17.04
CA PHE A 168 -1.07 -5.43 16.50
C PHE A 168 -1.97 -5.06 17.68
N SER A 169 -2.76 -3.99 17.54
CA SER A 169 -3.76 -3.60 18.54
C SER A 169 -4.89 -4.61 18.69
N GLU A 170 -5.28 -5.25 17.58
CA GLU A 170 -6.45 -6.11 17.51
C GLU A 170 -6.17 -7.39 16.72
N LEU A 171 -7.01 -8.40 16.94
CA LEU A 171 -7.02 -9.61 16.15
C LEU A 171 -7.33 -9.27 14.70
N ASN A 172 -6.57 -9.87 13.78
CA ASN A 172 -6.67 -9.60 12.36
C ASN A 172 -6.38 -10.88 11.57
N TYR A 173 -6.68 -10.84 10.28
CA TYR A 173 -6.50 -11.98 9.39
C TYR A 173 -5.05 -12.48 9.35
N PHE A 174 -4.06 -11.59 9.49
CA PHE A 174 -2.65 -11.96 9.52
C PHE A 174 -2.30 -12.86 10.72
N LEU A 175 -2.79 -12.50 11.90
CA LEU A 175 -2.65 -13.29 13.12
C LEU A 175 -3.38 -14.63 13.00
N HIS A 176 -4.58 -14.63 12.42
CA HIS A 176 -5.34 -15.86 12.15
C HIS A 176 -4.54 -16.82 11.26
N LEU A 177 -4.00 -16.34 10.13
CA LEU A 177 -3.18 -17.15 9.22
C LEU A 177 -1.95 -17.76 9.92
N THR A 178 -1.31 -16.96 10.78
CA THR A 178 -0.13 -17.39 11.55
C THR A 178 -0.51 -18.46 12.57
N HIS A 179 -1.62 -18.28 13.29
CA HIS A 179 -2.14 -19.25 14.26
C HIS A 179 -2.49 -20.58 13.60
N GLU A 180 -3.16 -20.52 12.45
CA GLU A 180 -3.56 -21.69 11.64
C GLU A 180 -2.38 -22.33 10.87
N LYS A 181 -1.16 -21.82 11.05
CA LYS A 181 0.07 -22.27 10.35
C LYS A 181 -0.11 -22.32 8.83
N LYS A 182 -0.90 -21.39 8.28
CA LYS A 182 -1.11 -21.25 6.84
C LYS A 182 0.09 -20.55 6.20
N ASP A 183 0.24 -20.76 4.90
CA ASP A 183 1.23 -20.01 4.15
C ASP A 183 0.74 -18.57 3.91
N VAL A 184 1.27 -17.66 4.72
CA VAL A 184 0.83 -16.27 4.77
C VAL A 184 0.91 -15.58 3.41
N ALA A 185 2.01 -15.72 2.67
CA ALA A 185 2.16 -15.03 1.39
C ALA A 185 1.13 -15.53 0.36
N THR A 186 0.88 -16.84 0.31
CA THR A 186 -0.11 -17.44 -0.59
C THR A 186 -1.54 -17.00 -0.25
N GLU A 187 -1.92 -17.01 1.03
CA GLU A 187 -3.28 -16.64 1.43
C GLU A 187 -3.54 -15.14 1.24
N LEU A 188 -2.57 -14.27 1.57
CA LEU A 188 -2.66 -12.84 1.26
C LEU A 188 -2.80 -12.60 -0.26
N TYR A 189 -2.06 -13.34 -1.08
CA TYR A 189 -2.12 -13.18 -2.53
C TYR A 189 -3.51 -13.51 -3.07
N LYS A 190 -4.14 -14.59 -2.59
CA LYS A 190 -5.50 -14.98 -2.99
C LYS A 190 -6.52 -13.89 -2.67
N VAL A 191 -6.44 -13.30 -1.48
CA VAL A 191 -7.34 -12.21 -1.07
C VAL A 191 -7.14 -10.97 -1.94
N LEU A 192 -5.89 -10.59 -2.21
CA LEU A 192 -5.58 -9.45 -3.07
C LEU A 192 -6.05 -9.68 -4.51
N VAL A 193 -5.79 -10.85 -5.10
CA VAL A 193 -6.30 -11.19 -6.44
C VAL A 193 -7.82 -11.03 -6.50
N LYS A 194 -8.56 -11.59 -5.53
CA LYS A 194 -10.02 -11.45 -5.45
C LYS A 194 -10.44 -9.97 -5.40
N ALA A 195 -9.76 -9.15 -4.61
CA ALA A 195 -10.08 -7.72 -4.47
C ALA A 195 -9.81 -6.92 -5.76
N PHE A 196 -8.69 -7.17 -6.44
CA PHE A 196 -8.35 -6.54 -7.72
C PHE A 196 -9.33 -6.98 -8.83
N ASP A 197 -9.75 -8.24 -8.84
CA ASP A 197 -10.77 -8.75 -9.77
C ASP A 197 -12.12 -8.09 -9.53
N ILE A 198 -12.54 -7.93 -8.27
CA ILE A 198 -13.76 -7.21 -7.91
C ILE A 198 -13.68 -5.77 -8.40
N ARG A 199 -12.58 -5.05 -8.11
CA ARG A 199 -12.35 -3.68 -8.60
C ARG A 199 -12.43 -3.59 -10.12
N HIS A 200 -11.81 -4.53 -10.84
CA HIS A 200 -11.86 -4.56 -12.29
C HIS A 200 -13.30 -4.67 -12.80
N LYS A 201 -14.08 -5.62 -12.27
CA LYS A 201 -15.48 -5.81 -12.65
C LYS A 201 -16.36 -4.62 -12.27
N VAL A 202 -16.22 -4.08 -11.06
CA VAL A 202 -16.99 -2.90 -10.60
C VAL A 202 -16.82 -1.70 -11.53
N ILE A 203 -15.62 -1.51 -12.09
CA ILE A 203 -15.34 -0.35 -12.97
C ILE A 203 -15.78 -0.58 -14.41
N HIS A 204 -15.72 -1.83 -14.90
CA HIS A 204 -15.90 -2.12 -16.33
C HIS A 204 -17.19 -2.85 -16.67
N ASP A 205 -17.88 -3.43 -15.69
CA ASP A 205 -19.13 -4.17 -15.86
C ASP A 205 -20.26 -3.48 -15.08
N ALA A 206 -21.12 -2.76 -15.80
CA ALA A 206 -22.25 -2.05 -15.23
C ALA A 206 -23.31 -2.96 -14.59
N ASN A 207 -23.27 -4.27 -14.86
CA ASN A 207 -24.20 -5.25 -14.31
C ASN A 207 -23.59 -6.07 -13.17
N PHE A 208 -22.36 -5.76 -12.75
CA PHE A 208 -21.68 -6.49 -11.71
C PHE A 208 -21.99 -5.95 -10.31
N TYR A 209 -22.51 -6.80 -9.44
CA TYR A 209 -22.77 -6.52 -8.03
C TYR A 209 -22.01 -7.53 -7.16
N PRO A 210 -20.95 -7.13 -6.43
CA PRO A 210 -20.18 -8.07 -5.64
C PRO A 210 -20.95 -8.49 -4.38
N THR A 211 -21.21 -9.79 -4.26
CA THR A 211 -21.75 -10.39 -3.03
C THR A 211 -20.60 -10.79 -2.11
N LEU A 212 -20.52 -10.12 -0.97
CA LEU A 212 -19.50 -10.36 0.06
C LEU A 212 -20.15 -10.35 1.44
N SER A 213 -19.75 -11.30 2.28
CA SER A 213 -20.02 -11.25 3.71
C SER A 213 -19.19 -10.16 4.41
N LEU A 214 -19.61 -9.74 5.61
CA LEU A 214 -18.82 -8.80 6.44
C LEU A 214 -17.42 -9.35 6.69
N ASN A 215 -17.32 -10.64 6.96
CA ASN A 215 -16.06 -11.29 7.26
C ASN A 215 -15.09 -11.24 6.07
N GLU A 216 -15.59 -11.49 4.85
CA GLU A 216 -14.76 -11.35 3.65
C GLU A 216 -14.29 -9.91 3.43
N LEU A 217 -15.15 -8.92 3.71
CA LEU A 217 -14.77 -7.52 3.58
C LEU A 217 -13.70 -7.12 4.60
N LYS A 218 -13.82 -7.57 5.85
CA LYS A 218 -12.81 -7.36 6.91
C LYS A 218 -11.48 -8.03 6.55
N ILE A 219 -11.51 -9.24 6.00
CA ILE A 219 -10.30 -9.94 5.53
C ILE A 219 -9.60 -9.17 4.41
N ILE A 220 -10.37 -8.64 3.45
CA ILE A 220 -9.83 -7.79 2.39
C ILE A 220 -9.20 -6.53 3.00
N GLU A 221 -9.92 -5.81 3.86
CA GLU A 221 -9.45 -4.61 4.53
C GLU A 221 -8.14 -4.85 5.30
N ASP A 222 -8.08 -5.89 6.12
CA ASP A 222 -6.88 -6.29 6.85
C ASP A 222 -5.68 -6.48 5.91
N CYS A 223 -5.87 -7.15 4.76
CA CYS A 223 -4.81 -7.34 3.79
C CYS A 223 -4.31 -6.01 3.20
N PHE A 224 -5.23 -5.10 2.87
CA PHE A 224 -4.87 -3.77 2.34
C PHE A 224 -4.23 -2.88 3.41
N VAL A 225 -4.57 -3.02 4.68
CA VAL A 225 -4.01 -2.19 5.76
C VAL A 225 -2.65 -2.73 6.21
N ILE A 226 -2.55 -4.03 6.48
CA ILE A 226 -1.41 -4.63 7.17
C ILE A 226 -0.23 -4.86 6.22
N PHE A 227 -0.47 -5.40 5.02
CA PHE A 227 0.62 -5.78 4.13
C PHE A 227 1.51 -4.60 3.70
N PRO A 228 0.95 -3.44 3.29
CA PRO A 228 1.74 -2.25 3.00
C PRO A 228 2.56 -1.75 4.19
N GLN A 229 2.01 -1.81 5.42
CA GLN A 229 2.73 -1.41 6.63
C GLN A 229 3.92 -2.33 6.95
N ILE A 230 3.75 -3.65 6.80
CA ILE A 230 4.85 -4.61 6.96
C ILE A 230 5.95 -4.31 5.94
N LEU A 231 5.61 -4.04 4.67
CA LEU A 231 6.60 -3.66 3.67
C LEU A 231 7.28 -2.32 3.95
N ALA A 232 6.53 -1.30 4.39
CA ALA A 232 7.09 -0.02 4.80
C ALA A 232 8.10 -0.21 5.92
N SER A 233 7.79 -1.06 6.91
CA SER A 233 8.69 -1.31 8.03
C SER A 233 9.98 -2.03 7.60
N TRP A 234 9.87 -2.93 6.62
CA TRP A 234 11.02 -3.62 6.06
C TRP A 234 11.92 -2.66 5.27
N VAL A 235 11.31 -1.77 4.49
CA VAL A 235 12.03 -0.68 3.83
C VAL A 235 12.71 0.22 4.86
N ALA A 236 11.99 0.66 5.90
CA ALA A 236 12.56 1.49 6.93
C ALA A 236 13.79 0.83 7.57
N LYS A 237 13.79 -0.49 7.79
CA LYS A 237 14.97 -1.20 8.28
C LYS A 237 16.15 -1.20 7.31
N ILE A 238 15.92 -1.45 6.02
CA ILE A 238 17.00 -1.50 5.01
C ILE A 238 17.68 -0.14 4.88
N TYR A 239 16.91 0.94 4.99
CA TYR A 239 17.39 2.32 4.81
C TYR A 239 17.67 3.06 6.13
N ASN A 240 17.68 2.35 7.27
CA ASN A 240 17.88 2.93 8.61
C ASN A 240 16.96 4.14 8.92
N LEU A 241 15.70 4.03 8.52
CA LEU A 241 14.65 5.02 8.76
C LEU A 241 13.87 4.69 10.03
N LYS A 242 13.14 5.68 10.55
CA LYS A 242 12.32 5.48 11.73
C LYS A 242 11.13 4.55 11.45
N ASN A 243 10.77 3.75 12.45
CA ASN A 243 9.59 2.90 12.51
C ASN A 243 8.72 3.28 13.71
N PHE A 244 7.44 2.95 13.64
CA PHE A 244 6.57 2.97 14.81
C PHE A 244 6.91 1.78 15.70
N VAL A 245 7.41 2.08 16.90
CA VAL A 245 7.93 1.09 17.85
C VAL A 245 7.15 1.18 19.14
N TYR A 246 6.57 0.05 19.54
CA TYR A 246 5.87 -0.11 20.79
C TYR A 246 6.78 -0.72 21.86
N ASN A 247 6.81 -0.08 23.02
CA ASN A 247 7.52 -0.56 24.19
C ASN A 247 6.54 -1.25 25.14
N ASN A 248 6.63 -2.59 25.24
CA ASN A 248 5.72 -3.39 26.05
C ASN A 248 5.80 -3.08 27.56
N HIS A 249 6.96 -2.62 28.05
CA HIS A 249 7.16 -2.33 29.47
C HIS A 249 6.61 -0.96 29.87
N LEU A 250 6.78 0.03 28.99
CA LEU A 250 6.37 1.41 29.24
C LEU A 250 4.94 1.69 28.72
N ASN A 251 4.38 0.78 27.93
CA ASN A 251 3.11 0.97 27.21
C ASN A 251 3.10 2.26 26.37
N THR A 252 4.22 2.53 25.68
CA THR A 252 4.40 3.73 24.85
C THR A 252 4.63 3.37 23.39
N LEU A 253 4.14 4.23 22.50
CA LEU A 253 4.40 4.19 21.07
C LEU A 253 5.32 5.35 20.71
N SER A 254 6.39 5.09 19.97
CA SER A 254 7.38 6.10 19.60
C SER A 254 7.90 5.86 18.18
N LEU A 255 8.45 6.90 17.57
CA LEU A 255 9.04 6.83 16.23
C LEU A 255 10.57 6.69 16.36
N LYS A 256 11.13 5.51 16.08
CA LYS A 256 12.54 5.16 16.36
C LYS A 256 13.22 4.44 15.19
N GLN A 257 14.51 4.69 14.98
CA GLN A 257 15.33 3.93 14.02
C GLN A 257 15.72 2.55 14.58
N GLU A 258 16.27 2.53 15.80
CA GLU A 258 16.69 1.30 16.47
C GLU A 258 15.56 0.71 17.33
N ILE A 259 15.42 -0.62 17.27
CA ILE A 259 14.43 -1.37 18.05
C ILE A 259 15.18 -2.06 19.20
N ALA A 260 14.94 -1.60 20.43
CA ALA A 260 15.59 -2.18 21.60
C ALA A 260 15.02 -3.56 21.96
N LYS A 261 15.75 -4.31 22.80
CA LYS A 261 15.27 -5.59 23.33
C LYS A 261 13.97 -5.36 24.13
N GLY A 262 12.91 -6.11 23.78
CA GLY A 262 11.60 -5.97 24.40
C GLY A 262 10.67 -4.98 23.70
N GLU A 263 11.15 -4.29 22.66
CA GLU A 263 10.33 -3.46 21.77
C GLU A 263 9.90 -4.24 20.53
N SER A 264 8.84 -3.79 19.87
CA SER A 264 8.29 -4.42 18.67
C SER A 264 7.77 -3.37 17.69
N ILE A 265 7.79 -3.67 16.40
CA ILE A 265 7.20 -2.78 15.40
C ILE A 265 5.68 -2.82 15.55
N TYR A 266 5.07 -1.66 15.66
CA TYR A 266 3.63 -1.51 15.74
C TYR A 266 3.03 -1.44 14.34
N ILE A 267 2.03 -2.27 14.08
CA ILE A 267 1.21 -2.21 12.87
C ILE A 267 -0.16 -1.69 13.27
N PHE A 268 -0.55 -0.55 12.68
CA PHE A 268 -1.82 0.08 12.96
C PHE A 268 -2.97 -0.71 12.33
N SER A 269 -4.05 -0.87 13.09
CA SER A 269 -5.38 -1.15 12.56
C SER A 269 -6.10 0.15 12.22
N ILE A 270 -7.23 0.05 11.52
CA ILE A 270 -8.13 1.19 11.30
C ILE A 270 -8.71 1.76 12.60
N TYR A 271 -8.74 0.97 13.68
CA TYR A 271 -9.26 1.41 14.98
C TYR A 271 -8.25 2.25 15.76
N ASP A 272 -6.95 2.12 15.48
CA ASP A 272 -5.92 2.88 16.18
C ASP A 272 -5.97 4.37 15.83
N VAL A 273 -6.28 4.69 14.57
CA VAL A 273 -6.35 6.08 14.10
C VAL A 273 -7.63 6.78 14.56
N THR A 274 -8.72 6.04 14.79
CA THR A 274 -9.97 6.60 15.33
C THR A 274 -9.93 6.84 16.83
N LYS A 275 -9.22 5.99 17.58
CA LYS A 275 -9.16 6.08 19.05
C LYS A 275 -8.21 7.16 19.57
N ALA A 276 -7.32 7.72 18.72
CA ALA A 276 -6.40 8.83 19.07
C ALA A 276 -5.86 8.77 20.51
N VAL A 277 -5.27 7.63 20.91
CA VAL A 277 -4.69 7.46 22.26
C VAL A 277 -3.18 7.73 22.29
N PHE A 278 -2.51 7.81 21.15
CA PHE A 278 -1.06 7.90 21.13
C PHE A 278 -0.58 9.34 20.97
N THR A 279 -0.01 9.87 22.05
CA THR A 279 0.92 11.01 21.98
C THR A 279 2.21 10.49 21.33
N VAL A 280 2.46 10.90 20.09
CA VAL A 280 3.75 10.66 19.44
C VAL A 280 4.77 11.56 20.14
N SER A 281 5.60 10.99 21.02
CA SER A 281 6.71 11.70 21.62
C SER A 281 7.93 11.61 20.69
N ASP A 282 8.28 12.71 20.04
CA ASP A 282 9.59 12.85 19.40
C ASP A 282 10.63 13.08 20.50
N HIS A 283 11.37 12.02 20.85
CA HIS A 283 12.61 12.19 21.59
C HIS A 283 13.75 12.26 20.58
N ASN A 284 14.26 13.48 20.38
CA ASN A 284 15.53 13.77 19.71
C ASN A 284 16.69 13.12 20.48
#